data_AF-A0A401KCS3-F1
#
_entry.id   AF-A0A401KCS3-F1
#
_cell.length_a   1.000
_cell.length_b   1.000
_cell.length_c   1.000
_cell.angle_alpha   90.00
_cell.angle_beta   90.00
_cell.angle_gamma   90.00
#
_symmetry.space_group_name_H-M   'P 1'
#
loop_
_entity.id
_entity.type
_entity.pdbx_description
1 polymer ?
#
loop_
_entity_poly.entity_id
_entity_poly.type
_entity_poly.pdbx_seq_one_letter_code
_entity_poly.pdbx_strand_id
1 'polypeptide(L)'
;MNPQQFWFRSTQFEIEPGEDEETNPLCYGRQFARWLHDRLVAEGRLVEEVIPEDWGWCLVVQRKPYLLWVGCGSVHNYASTEASDILPRGSEVVWSCTVVAEQSLFGRLRGVNPALDMDALFRHVKAIVELDASNTLVPQP
;
A
#
# COMPACT_ATOMS: atom_id res chain seq x y z
N MET A 1 -15.53 2.06 6.68
CA MET A 1 -15.20 0.63 6.89
C MET A 1 -13.83 0.58 7.51
N ASN A 2 -13.52 -0.48 8.26
CA ASN A 2 -12.16 -0.66 8.77
C ASN A 2 -11.27 -1.08 7.59
N PRO A 3 -10.08 -0.46 7.44
CA PRO A 3 -9.07 -0.93 6.51
C PRO A 3 -8.73 -2.40 6.72
N GLN A 4 -8.36 -3.10 5.65
CA GLN A 4 -7.69 -4.40 5.75
C GLN A 4 -6.21 -4.21 5.45
N GLN A 5 -5.34 -4.82 6.26
CA GLN A 5 -3.90 -4.59 6.19
C GLN A 5 -3.13 -5.89 6.40
N PHE A 6 -1.98 -6.00 5.73
CA PHE A 6 -0.99 -7.03 6.00
C PHE A 6 0.43 -6.46 5.85
N TRP A 7 1.40 -7.20 6.37
CA TRP A 7 2.81 -6.82 6.38
C TRP A 7 3.68 -7.89 5.75
N PHE A 8 4.77 -7.47 5.12
CA PHE A 8 5.71 -8.37 4.48
C PHE A 8 7.09 -7.75 4.36
N ARG A 9 8.10 -8.59 4.15
CA ARG A 9 9.44 -8.19 3.72
C ARG A 9 9.63 -8.58 2.26
N SER A 10 10.47 -7.84 1.55
CA SER A 10 10.80 -8.13 0.15
C SER A 10 12.28 -7.95 -0.11
N THR A 11 12.85 -8.80 -0.97
CA THR A 11 14.20 -8.60 -1.53
C THR A 11 14.19 -7.79 -2.84
N GLN A 12 13.01 -7.40 -3.34
CA GLN A 12 12.87 -6.63 -4.59
C GLN A 12 12.92 -5.11 -4.37
N PHE A 13 12.63 -4.63 -3.16
CA PHE A 13 12.41 -3.21 -2.91
C PHE A 13 13.51 -2.63 -2.06
N GLU A 14 13.91 -1.42 -2.41
CA GLU A 14 14.79 -0.56 -1.62
C GLU A 14 14.09 0.78 -1.37
N ILE A 15 14.51 1.49 -0.33
CA ILE A 15 14.12 2.89 -0.13
C ILE A 15 14.87 3.73 -1.17
N GLU A 16 14.13 4.44 -2.03
CA GLU A 16 14.75 5.28 -3.04
C GLU A 16 15.28 6.59 -2.40
N PRO A 17 16.50 7.05 -2.75
CA PRO A 17 16.99 8.32 -2.23
C PRO A 17 16.06 9.49 -2.59
N GLY A 18 15.70 10.30 -1.60
CA GLY A 18 14.83 11.48 -1.77
C GLY A 18 13.35 11.14 -2.01
N GLU A 19 12.92 9.90 -1.82
CA GLU A 19 11.51 9.52 -1.96
C GLU A 19 10.59 10.27 -0.99
N ASP A 20 11.07 10.54 0.22
CA ASP A 20 10.38 11.31 1.24
C ASP A 20 10.43 12.83 1.04
N GLU A 21 10.92 13.30 -0.11
CA GLU A 21 10.67 14.66 -0.58
C GLU A 21 9.28 14.79 -1.22
N GLU A 22 8.71 13.69 -1.73
CA GLU A 22 7.36 13.63 -2.31
C GLU A 22 6.30 13.22 -1.28
N THR A 23 6.69 12.42 -0.29
CA THR A 23 5.86 11.99 0.85
C THR A 23 6.29 12.72 2.13
N ASN A 24 5.85 12.28 3.30
CA ASN A 24 6.43 12.74 4.56
C ASN A 24 7.78 12.07 4.85
N PRO A 25 8.64 12.70 5.67
CA PRO A 25 9.87 12.09 6.17
C PRO A 25 9.65 10.66 6.68
N LEU A 26 10.50 9.71 6.24
CA LEU A 26 10.41 8.30 6.62
C LEU A 26 9.16 7.55 6.11
N CYS A 27 8.43 8.10 5.13
CA CYS A 27 7.30 7.42 4.48
C CYS A 27 7.67 6.93 3.09
N TYR A 28 8.06 5.67 2.95
CA TYR A 28 8.48 5.08 1.67
C TYR A 28 7.48 4.04 1.16
N GLY A 29 7.63 3.61 -0.09
CA GLY A 29 6.76 2.65 -0.76
C GLY A 29 6.74 2.75 -2.29
N ARG A 30 7.54 3.62 -2.93
CA ARG A 30 7.47 3.92 -4.37
C ARG A 30 7.72 2.69 -5.24
N GLN A 31 8.80 1.95 -4.96
CA GLN A 31 9.10 0.71 -5.69
C GLN A 31 8.01 -0.34 -5.49
N PHE A 32 7.54 -0.51 -4.25
CA PHE A 32 6.44 -1.42 -3.95
C PHE A 32 5.16 -1.02 -4.71
N ALA A 33 4.81 0.27 -4.71
CA ALA A 33 3.62 0.77 -5.38
C ALA A 33 3.67 0.58 -6.90
N ARG A 34 4.81 0.88 -7.53
CA ARG A 34 5.04 0.65 -8.97
C ARG A 34 4.96 -0.84 -9.33
N TRP A 35 5.62 -1.69 -8.53
CA TRP A 35 5.57 -3.12 -8.72
C TRP A 35 4.14 -3.66 -8.61
N LEU A 36 3.40 -3.24 -7.58
CA LEU A 36 2.02 -3.69 -7.37
C LEU A 36 1.10 -3.19 -8.48
N HIS A 37 1.28 -1.96 -8.95
CA HIS A 37 0.59 -1.43 -10.12
C HIS A 37 0.76 -2.36 -11.32
N ASP A 38 2.01 -2.70 -11.66
CA ASP A 38 2.31 -3.53 -12.83
C ASP A 38 1.71 -4.94 -12.72
N ARG A 39 1.72 -5.52 -11.51
CA ARG A 39 1.07 -6.82 -11.24
C ARG A 39 -0.44 -6.75 -11.41
N LEU A 40 -1.10 -5.72 -10.86
CA LEU A 40 -2.54 -5.55 -10.98
C LEU A 40 -2.97 -5.31 -12.43
N VAL A 41 -2.22 -4.50 -13.18
CA VAL A 41 -2.46 -4.25 -14.61
C VAL A 41 -2.26 -5.53 -15.43
N ALA A 42 -1.22 -6.31 -15.16
CA ALA A 42 -0.98 -7.58 -15.83
C ALA A 42 -2.11 -8.60 -15.61
N GLU A 43 -2.80 -8.55 -14.46
CA GLU A 43 -3.97 -9.37 -14.16
C GLU A 43 -5.30 -8.73 -14.63
N GLY A 44 -5.24 -7.68 -15.44
CA GLY A 44 -6.39 -7.05 -16.09
C GLY A 44 -7.16 -6.06 -15.21
N ARG A 45 -6.62 -5.65 -14.05
CA ARG A 45 -7.22 -4.63 -13.20
C ARG A 45 -6.75 -3.24 -13.63
N LEU A 46 -7.69 -2.29 -13.68
CA LEU A 46 -7.36 -0.88 -13.85
C LEU A 46 -6.81 -0.30 -12.54
N VAL A 47 -5.71 0.44 -12.64
CA VAL A 47 -5.24 1.36 -11.61
C VAL A 47 -5.33 2.75 -12.22
N GLU A 48 -6.13 3.64 -11.64
CA GLU A 48 -6.36 4.98 -12.17
C GLU A 48 -5.13 5.87 -11.97
N GLU A 49 -4.46 5.75 -10.83
CA GLU A 49 -3.38 6.65 -10.45
C GLU A 49 -2.48 6.03 -9.37
N VAL A 50 -1.22 6.47 -9.32
CA VAL A 50 -0.27 6.19 -8.24
C VAL A 50 0.22 7.53 -7.70
N ILE A 51 -0.14 7.86 -6.45
CA ILE A 51 0.11 9.19 -5.86
C ILE A 51 0.92 9.08 -4.56
N PRO A 52 1.82 10.03 -4.27
CA PRO A 52 2.44 10.13 -2.96
C PRO A 52 1.44 10.67 -1.93
N GLU A 53 1.51 10.15 -0.72
CA GLU A 53 0.67 10.51 0.43
C GLU A 53 1.54 10.71 1.69
N ASP A 54 0.96 11.28 2.73
CA ASP A 54 1.62 11.59 4.00
C ASP A 54 2.06 10.34 4.81
N TRP A 55 1.69 9.15 4.35
CA TRP A 55 2.04 7.85 4.93
C TRP A 55 2.74 6.88 3.96
N GLY A 56 3.00 7.27 2.70
CA GLY A 56 3.62 6.41 1.69
C GLY A 56 3.03 6.64 0.30
N TRP A 57 2.74 5.57 -0.44
CA TRP A 57 2.22 5.64 -1.81
C TRP A 57 0.84 5.00 -1.94
N CYS A 58 -0.05 5.66 -2.66
CA CYS A 58 -1.44 5.24 -2.85
C CYS A 58 -1.70 4.85 -4.30
N LEU A 59 -2.18 3.62 -4.51
CA LEU A 59 -2.73 3.17 -5.79
C LEU A 59 -4.24 3.38 -5.76
N VAL A 60 -4.73 4.33 -6.54
CA VAL A 60 -6.16 4.56 -6.71
C VAL A 60 -6.68 3.53 -7.72
N VAL A 61 -7.49 2.58 -7.26
CA VAL A 61 -8.08 1.53 -8.11
C VAL A 61 -9.39 1.99 -8.72
N GLN A 62 -10.16 2.80 -7.99
CA GLN A 62 -11.43 3.34 -8.45
C GLN A 62 -11.77 4.63 -7.68
N ARG A 63 -12.33 5.65 -8.36
CA ARG A 63 -12.88 6.86 -7.68
C ARG A 63 -14.40 6.89 -7.51
N LYS A 64 -15.15 6.15 -8.34
CA LYS A 64 -16.63 6.14 -8.33
C LYS A 64 -17.17 4.72 -8.43
N PRO A 65 -18.26 4.36 -7.72
CA PRO A 65 -19.11 5.24 -6.90
C PRO A 65 -18.57 5.55 -5.48
N TYR A 66 -17.45 4.95 -5.11
CA TYR A 66 -16.68 5.21 -3.90
C TYR A 66 -15.19 5.14 -4.25
N LEU A 67 -14.35 5.70 -3.39
CA LEU A 67 -12.91 5.62 -3.56
C LEU A 67 -12.43 4.26 -3.04
N LEU A 68 -11.73 3.51 -3.88
CA LEU A 68 -11.10 2.23 -3.54
C LEU A 68 -9.62 2.34 -3.86
N TRP A 69 -8.78 2.06 -2.88
CA TRP A 69 -7.35 2.27 -3.01
C TRP A 69 -6.52 1.28 -2.22
N VAL A 70 -5.25 1.15 -2.62
CA VAL A 70 -4.24 0.35 -1.95
C VAL A 70 -3.10 1.25 -1.49
N GLY A 71 -2.84 1.29 -0.19
CA GLY A 71 -1.70 1.95 0.40
C GLY A 71 -0.48 1.04 0.46
N CYS A 72 0.65 1.56 0.00
CA CYS A 72 1.97 0.93 0.00
C CYS A 72 2.90 1.79 0.86
N GLY A 73 3.22 1.32 2.06
CA GLY A 73 4.00 2.09 3.04
C GLY A 73 5.12 1.27 3.68
N SER A 74 6.23 1.89 4.04
CA SER A 74 7.25 1.32 4.93
C SER A 74 6.84 1.48 6.39
N VAL A 75 7.06 0.47 7.22
CA VAL A 75 6.88 0.57 8.66
C VAL A 75 8.17 1.04 9.31
N HIS A 76 8.11 2.17 10.01
CA HIS A 76 9.20 2.69 10.84
C HIS A 76 8.75 2.89 12.28
N ASN A 77 9.67 2.64 13.21
CA ASN A 77 9.46 2.97 14.62
C ASN A 77 9.90 4.42 14.89
N TYR A 78 8.96 5.35 14.77
CA TYR A 78 9.21 6.76 15.05
C TYR A 78 9.71 7.05 16.48
N ALA A 79 9.44 6.18 17.46
CA ALA A 79 9.86 6.39 18.84
C ALA A 79 11.36 6.12 19.08
N SER A 80 12.03 5.47 18.14
CA SER A 80 13.45 5.11 18.25
C SER A 80 14.32 5.66 17.12
N THR A 81 13.77 6.52 16.26
CA THR A 81 14.49 7.04 15.08
C THR A 81 14.91 8.49 15.35
N GLU A 82 16.18 8.72 15.70
CA GLU A 82 16.78 10.04 15.58
C GLU A 82 17.05 10.36 14.09
N ALA A 83 17.12 11.64 13.71
CA ALA A 83 17.39 12.05 12.33
C ALA A 83 18.72 11.53 11.75
N SER A 84 19.59 10.96 12.60
CA SER A 84 20.86 10.32 12.24
C SER A 84 20.80 8.80 12.10
N ASP A 85 19.66 8.17 12.37
CA ASP A 85 19.57 6.71 12.33
C ASP A 85 19.63 6.17 10.90
N ILE A 86 20.40 5.10 10.74
CA ILE A 86 20.58 4.43 9.46
C ILE A 86 19.24 3.82 9.06
N LEU A 87 18.67 4.30 7.95
CA LEU A 87 17.47 3.70 7.36
C LEU A 87 17.69 2.20 7.13
N PRO A 88 16.71 1.34 7.49
CA PRO A 88 16.78 -0.08 7.18
C PRO A 88 16.92 -0.27 5.67
N ARG A 89 17.76 -1.23 5.26
CA ARG A 89 18.06 -1.45 3.84
C ARG A 89 17.49 -2.77 3.35
N GLY A 90 17.06 -2.79 2.08
CA GLY A 90 16.54 -3.96 1.40
C GLY A 90 15.56 -4.76 2.22
N SER A 91 15.89 -6.03 2.44
CA SER A 91 15.03 -7.01 3.11
C SER A 91 14.75 -6.74 4.59
N GLU A 92 15.42 -5.78 5.22
CA GLU A 92 15.14 -5.41 6.61
C GLU A 92 13.87 -4.57 6.75
N VAL A 93 13.49 -3.85 5.68
CA VAL A 93 12.30 -3.01 5.65
C VAL A 93 11.05 -3.88 5.72
N VAL A 94 10.17 -3.58 6.68
CA VAL A 94 8.82 -4.15 6.72
C VAL A 94 7.91 -3.23 5.92
N TRP A 95 7.31 -3.77 4.88
CA TRP A 95 6.31 -3.09 4.07
C TRP A 95 4.91 -3.39 4.60
N SER A 96 4.04 -2.39 4.52
CA SER A 96 2.63 -2.40 4.86
C SER A 96 1.82 -2.26 3.58
N CYS A 97 0.86 -3.16 3.39
CA CYS A 97 -0.13 -3.07 2.33
C CYS A 97 -1.53 -2.91 2.95
N THR A 98 -2.18 -1.79 2.68
CA THR A 98 -3.50 -1.46 3.25
C THR A 98 -4.53 -1.29 2.14
N VAL A 99 -5.70 -1.91 2.26
CA VAL A 99 -6.80 -1.77 1.31
C VAL A 99 -7.98 -1.09 1.99
N VAL A 100 -8.48 -0.02 1.37
CA VAL A 100 -9.51 0.84 1.95
C VAL A 100 -10.56 1.18 0.91
N ALA A 101 -11.82 1.19 1.35
CA ALA A 101 -12.92 1.79 0.62
C ALA A 101 -13.51 2.98 1.40
N GLU A 102 -13.44 4.17 0.81
CA GLU A 102 -14.02 5.39 1.35
C GLU A 102 -15.31 5.76 0.65
N GLN A 103 -16.38 5.87 1.43
CA GLN A 103 -17.67 6.29 0.92
C GLN A 103 -17.85 7.78 1.13
N SER A 104 -18.26 8.47 0.06
CA SER A 104 -18.87 9.78 0.23
C SER A 104 -20.20 9.64 0.98
N LEU A 105 -20.59 10.70 1.70
CA LEU A 105 -21.89 10.76 2.38
C LEU A 105 -23.07 10.47 1.43
N PHE A 106 -22.98 10.93 0.17
CA PHE A 106 -23.96 10.65 -0.88
C PHE A 106 -23.99 9.19 -1.34
N GLY A 107 -22.84 8.52 -1.40
CA GLY A 107 -22.75 7.10 -1.75
C GLY A 107 -23.45 6.20 -0.72
N ARG A 108 -23.35 6.56 0.57
CA ARG A 108 -24.01 5.83 1.66
C ARG A 108 -25.54 5.91 1.59
N LEU A 109 -26.09 7.06 1.19
CA LEU A 109 -27.54 7.26 0.99
C LEU A 109 -28.09 6.44 -0.20
N ARG A 110 -27.24 6.06 -1.17
CA ARG A 110 -27.63 5.23 -2.32
C ARG A 110 -27.55 3.72 -2.05
N GLY A 111 -27.22 3.31 -0.83
CA GLY A 111 -27.13 1.89 -0.46
C GLY A 111 -25.93 1.16 -1.07
N VAL A 112 -24.95 1.88 -1.60
CA VAL A 112 -23.72 1.26 -2.10
C VAL A 112 -22.94 0.69 -0.91
N ASN A 113 -22.49 -0.56 -1.00
CA ASN A 113 -21.69 -1.21 0.03
C ASN A 113 -20.40 -1.79 -0.60
N PRO A 114 -19.24 -1.13 -0.44
CA PRO A 114 -17.99 -1.54 -1.08
C PRO A 114 -17.26 -2.65 -0.32
N ALA A 115 -17.85 -3.22 0.74
CA ALA A 115 -17.20 -4.27 1.52
C ALA A 115 -16.76 -5.47 0.67
N LEU A 116 -17.62 -5.91 -0.28
CA LEU A 116 -17.28 -7.01 -1.18
C LEU A 116 -16.12 -6.66 -2.12
N ASP A 117 -16.08 -5.43 -2.61
CA ASP A 117 -15.03 -4.95 -3.52
C ASP A 117 -13.71 -4.75 -2.78
N MET A 118 -13.77 -4.24 -1.54
CA MET A 118 -12.63 -4.14 -0.63
C MET A 118 -12.07 -5.53 -0.28
N ASP A 119 -12.92 -6.49 0.09
CA ASP A 119 -12.52 -7.87 0.40
C ASP A 119 -11.93 -8.58 -0.82
N ALA A 120 -12.49 -8.35 -2.01
CA ALA A 120 -11.98 -8.91 -3.25
C ALA A 120 -10.60 -8.34 -3.58
N LEU A 121 -10.43 -7.01 -3.49
CA LEU A 121 -9.16 -6.35 -3.74
C LEU A 121 -8.09 -6.76 -2.72
N PHE A 122 -8.45 -6.85 -1.43
CA PHE A 122 -7.52 -7.30 -0.39
C PHE A 122 -7.02 -8.72 -0.66
N ARG A 123 -7.92 -9.67 -0.93
CA ARG A 123 -7.52 -11.06 -1.26
C ARG A 123 -6.66 -11.11 -2.52
N HIS A 124 -6.98 -10.31 -3.52
CA HIS A 124 -6.25 -10.25 -4.78
C HIS A 124 -4.82 -9.74 -4.58
N VAL A 125 -4.66 -8.58 -3.94
CA VAL A 125 -3.34 -7.98 -3.66
C VAL A 125 -2.51 -8.87 -2.73
N LYS A 126 -3.13 -9.44 -1.70
CA LYS A 126 -2.44 -10.36 -0.80
C LYS A 126 -1.94 -11.60 -1.53
N ALA A 127 -2.73 -12.17 -2.44
CA ALA A 127 -2.31 -13.30 -3.27
C ALA A 127 -1.12 -12.94 -4.19
N ILE A 128 -1.15 -11.75 -4.82
CA ILE A 128 -0.04 -11.24 -5.63
C ILE A 128 1.25 -11.18 -4.79
N VAL A 129 1.18 -10.63 -3.57
CA VAL A 129 2.33 -10.54 -2.68
C VAL A 129 2.81 -11.92 -2.23
N GLU A 130 1.90 -12.81 -1.84
CA GLU A 130 2.22 -14.16 -1.34
C GLU A 130 2.83 -15.08 -2.41
N LEU A 131 2.48 -14.89 -3.68
CA LEU A 131 2.95 -15.75 -4.77
C LEU A 131 4.34 -15.38 -5.29
N ASP A 132 4.83 -14.15 -5.03
CA ASP A 132 6.17 -13.74 -5.45
C ASP A 132 7.23 -14.25 -4.46
N ALA A 133 8.19 -15.02 -4.97
CA ALA A 133 9.22 -15.67 -4.16
C ALA A 133 10.19 -14.70 -3.47
N SER A 134 10.21 -13.43 -3.87
CA SER A 134 10.97 -12.39 -3.17
C SER A 134 10.33 -11.92 -1.88
N ASN A 135 9.05 -12.25 -1.66
CA ASN A 135 8.25 -11.71 -0.58
C ASN A 135 8.07 -12.73 0.55
N THR A 136 8.00 -12.25 1.77
CA THR A 136 7.68 -13.09 2.94
C THR A 136 6.74 -12.32 3.85
N LEU A 137 5.52 -12.84 4.05
CA LEU A 137 4.58 -12.24 5.00
C LEU A 137 5.14 -12.29 6.42
N VAL A 138 4.91 -11.23 7.18
CA VAL A 138 5.31 -11.13 8.58
C VAL A 138 4.11 -10.77 9.46
N PRO A 139 4.15 -11.09 10.77
CA PRO A 139 3.14 -10.61 11.71
C PRO A 139 3.08 -9.08 11.75
N GLN A 140 2.00 -8.55 12.35
CA GLN A 140 1.93 -7.13 12.66
C GLN A 140 3.14 -6.71 13.51
N PRO A 141 3.91 -5.69 13.06
CA PRO A 141 5.09 -5.20 13.77
C PRO A 141 4.73 -4.42 15.04
#